data_AF-A0A7C3CJW7-F1
#
_entry.id   AF-A0A7C3CJW7-F1
#
_cell.length_a   1.000
_cell.length_b   1.000
_cell.length_c   1.000
_cell.angle_alpha   90.00
_cell.angle_beta   90.00
_cell.angle_gamma   90.00
#
_symmetry.space_group_name_H-M   'P 1'
#
loop_
_entity.id
_entity.type
_entity.pdbx_description
1 polymer ?
#
loop_
_entity_poly.entity_id
_entity_poly.type
_entity_poly.pdbx_seq_one_letter_code
_entity_poly.pdbx_strand_id
1 'polypeptide(L)'
;MNRRTYLAVFRHVMLLWAAGKISHPDFQSWQEFRATVARGLQQVTSQMGRGQTALVFTSGGTIAAATGQTLELSNLKTIGLNWVVLNSSFTTFYYREQALLLAQFNALPHIEDEALQTYV
;
A
#
# COMPACT_ATOMS: atom_id res chain seq x y z
N MET A 1 23.32 -4.56 -14.52
CA MET A 1 22.54 -3.30 -14.43
C MET A 1 22.83 -2.64 -13.09
N ASN A 2 23.07 -1.33 -13.02
CA ASN A 2 23.31 -0.63 -11.74
C ASN A 2 21.99 -0.31 -11.02
N ARG A 3 22.04 -0.01 -9.70
CA ARG A 3 20.85 0.25 -8.86
C ARG A 3 19.96 1.36 -9.41
N ARG A 4 20.55 2.45 -9.93
CA ARG A 4 19.81 3.59 -10.47
C ARG A 4 18.98 3.20 -11.69
N THR A 5 19.59 2.47 -12.63
CA THR A 5 18.91 1.98 -13.83
C THR A 5 17.82 0.98 -13.47
N TYR A 6 18.09 0.05 -12.54
CA TYR A 6 17.07 -0.90 -12.05
C TYR A 6 15.83 -0.16 -11.50
N LEU A 7 16.02 0.80 -10.60
CA LEU A 7 14.91 1.54 -9.99
C LEU A 7 14.16 2.42 -10.99
N ALA A 8 14.82 2.92 -12.04
CA ALA A 8 14.16 3.65 -13.11
C ALA A 8 13.26 2.73 -13.94
N VAL A 9 13.77 1.56 -14.34
CA VAL A 9 13.00 0.55 -15.09
C VAL A 9 11.84 0.03 -14.25
N PHE A 10 12.10 -0.33 -12.99
CA PHE A 10 11.08 -0.81 -12.06
C PHE A 10 9.93 0.19 -11.91
N ARG A 11 10.23 1.47 -11.64
CA ARG A 11 9.21 2.51 -11.54
C ARG A 11 8.41 2.66 -12.84
N HIS A 12 9.08 2.63 -13.99
CA HIS A 12 8.40 2.72 -15.28
C HIS A 12 7.44 1.55 -15.51
N VAL A 13 7.89 0.31 -15.26
CA VAL A 13 7.06 -0.90 -15.37
C VAL A 13 5.87 -0.84 -14.41
N MET A 14 6.09 -0.48 -13.15
CA MET A 14 5.02 -0.36 -12.15
C MET A 14 3.96 0.69 -12.54
N LEU A 15 4.37 1.81 -13.15
CA LEU A 15 3.43 2.81 -13.65
C LEU A 15 2.62 2.30 -14.84
N LEU A 16 3.24 1.57 -15.77
CA LEU A 16 2.53 0.93 -16.89
C LEU A 16 1.54 -0.12 -16.38
N TRP A 17 1.94 -0.93 -15.40
CA TRP A 17 1.08 -1.93 -14.78
C TRP A 17 -0.11 -1.29 -14.06
N ALA A 18 0.12 -0.25 -13.26
CA ALA A 18 -0.94 0.51 -12.60
C ALA A 18 -1.89 1.19 -13.59
N ALA A 19 -1.39 1.60 -14.76
CA ALA A 19 -2.19 2.14 -15.86
C ALA A 19 -2.93 1.08 -16.68
N GLY A 20 -2.74 -0.23 -16.39
CA GLY A 20 -3.31 -1.32 -17.17
C GLY A 20 -2.73 -1.46 -18.57
N LYS A 21 -1.58 -0.85 -18.85
CA LYS A 21 -0.92 -0.87 -20.17
C LYS A 21 -0.08 -2.12 -20.41
N ILE A 22 0.25 -2.84 -19.34
CA ILE A 22 0.93 -4.13 -19.40
C ILE A 22 0.19 -5.13 -18.52
N SER A 23 0.09 -6.35 -19.01
CA SER A 23 -0.45 -7.51 -18.30
C SER A 23 0.30 -8.75 -18.77
N HIS A 24 0.23 -9.81 -17.97
CA HIS A 24 0.82 -11.10 -18.31
C HIS A 24 -0.04 -12.20 -17.69
N PRO A 25 -0.35 -13.30 -18.40
CA PRO A 25 -1.27 -14.33 -17.91
C PRO A 25 -0.92 -14.90 -16.53
N ASP A 26 0.38 -15.05 -16.24
CA ASP A 26 0.85 -15.60 -14.97
C ASP A 26 0.87 -14.60 -13.81
N PHE A 27 0.57 -13.32 -14.04
CA PHE A 27 0.62 -12.28 -13.04
C PHE A 27 -0.71 -11.54 -12.93
N GLN A 28 -1.16 -11.29 -11.70
CA GLN A 28 -2.33 -10.46 -11.48
C GLN A 28 -2.15 -9.05 -12.07
N SER A 29 -3.21 -8.52 -12.66
CA SER A 29 -3.33 -7.12 -13.03
C SER A 29 -3.37 -6.22 -11.79
N TRP A 30 -3.12 -4.92 -12.00
CA TRP A 30 -3.27 -3.93 -10.93
C TRP A 30 -4.68 -3.90 -10.34
N GLN A 31 -5.69 -4.08 -11.18
CA GLN A 31 -7.09 -4.11 -10.75
C GLN A 31 -7.37 -5.30 -9.83
N GLU A 32 -6.89 -6.49 -10.19
CA GLU A 32 -7.03 -7.70 -9.37
C GLU A 32 -6.27 -7.58 -8.05
N PHE A 33 -5.07 -6.99 -8.08
CA PHE A 33 -4.29 -6.71 -6.88
C PHE A 33 -5.07 -5.79 -5.93
N ARG A 34 -5.55 -4.63 -6.42
CA ARG A 34 -6.36 -3.70 -5.60
C ARG A 34 -7.62 -4.36 -5.06
N ALA A 35 -8.31 -5.15 -5.86
CA ALA A 35 -9.50 -5.88 -5.43
C ALA A 35 -9.17 -6.90 -4.32
N THR A 36 -8.01 -7.54 -4.38
CA THR A 36 -7.53 -8.45 -3.33
C THR A 36 -7.26 -7.72 -2.02
N VAL A 37 -6.60 -6.56 -2.08
CA VAL A 37 -6.38 -5.71 -0.91
C VAL A 37 -7.70 -5.22 -0.32
N ALA A 38 -8.64 -4.78 -1.16
CA ALA A 38 -9.98 -4.36 -0.76
C ALA A 38 -10.71 -5.44 0.03
N ARG A 39 -10.74 -6.67 -0.51
CA ARG A 39 -11.38 -7.83 0.15
C ARG A 39 -10.71 -8.16 1.48
N GLY A 40 -9.38 -8.11 1.55
CA GLY A 40 -8.64 -8.33 2.79
C GLY A 40 -9.00 -7.32 3.87
N LEU A 41 -9.06 -6.03 3.53
CA LEU A 41 -9.51 -4.98 4.45
C LEU A 41 -10.92 -5.23 4.94
N GLN A 42 -11.84 -5.56 4.02
CA GLN A 42 -13.23 -5.82 4.33
C GLN A 42 -13.40 -7.03 5.26
N GLN A 43 -12.60 -8.08 5.06
CA GLN A 43 -12.55 -9.26 5.92
C GLN A 43 -12.02 -8.93 7.33
N VAL A 44 -10.97 -8.11 7.43
CA VAL A 44 -10.46 -7.66 8.74
C VAL A 44 -11.54 -6.86 9.46
N THR A 45 -12.11 -5.84 8.81
CA THR A 45 -13.10 -4.96 9.45
C THR A 45 -14.41 -5.68 9.82
N SER A 46 -14.84 -6.69 9.04
CA SER A 46 -16.08 -7.42 9.34
C SER A 46 -15.96 -8.34 10.55
N GLN A 47 -14.74 -8.70 10.94
CA GLN A 47 -14.46 -9.50 12.13
C GLN A 47 -14.21 -8.65 13.37
N MET A 48 -14.12 -7.32 13.23
CA MET A 48 -13.84 -6.40 14.33
C MET A 48 -15.12 -5.94 15.03
N GLY A 49 -15.16 -6.15 16.35
CA GLY A 49 -16.11 -5.54 17.25
C GLY A 49 -15.80 -4.07 17.54
N ARG A 50 -16.72 -3.38 18.24
CA ARG A 50 -16.54 -1.98 18.64
C ARG A 50 -15.34 -1.84 19.59
N GLY A 51 -14.44 -0.90 19.30
CA GLY A 51 -13.27 -0.59 20.13
C GLY A 51 -12.11 -1.57 20.01
N GLN A 52 -12.19 -2.54 19.09
CA GLN A 52 -11.07 -3.45 18.82
C GLN A 52 -10.02 -2.80 17.92
N THR A 53 -8.81 -3.33 17.96
CA THR A 53 -7.71 -2.91 17.09
C THR A 53 -7.12 -4.15 16.42
N ALA A 54 -6.95 -4.10 15.11
CA ALA A 54 -6.29 -5.13 14.34
C ALA A 54 -4.91 -4.62 13.88
N LEU A 55 -3.90 -5.47 13.99
CA LEU A 55 -2.56 -5.20 13.45
C LEU A 55 -2.34 -6.12 12.25
N VAL A 56 -2.01 -5.52 11.10
CA VAL A 56 -1.82 -6.23 9.84
C VAL A 56 -0.40 -6.00 9.34
N PHE A 57 0.37 -7.08 9.21
CA PHE A 57 1.73 -7.04 8.67
C PHE A 57 1.70 -7.29 7.16
N THR A 58 2.23 -6.36 6.37
CA THR A 58 2.16 -6.42 4.91
C THR A 58 3.28 -5.61 4.23
N SER A 59 3.24 -5.48 2.91
CA SER A 59 4.21 -4.76 2.09
C SER A 59 3.76 -3.34 1.72
N GLY A 60 4.71 -2.51 1.25
CA GLY A 60 4.44 -1.15 0.82
C GLY A 60 3.38 -1.03 -0.29
N GLY A 61 3.35 -1.99 -1.23
CA GLY A 61 2.35 -2.01 -2.30
C GLY A 61 0.93 -2.21 -1.77
N THR A 62 0.77 -3.06 -0.75
CA THR A 62 -0.51 -3.29 -0.08
C THR A 62 -0.94 -2.07 0.74
N ILE A 63 -0.02 -1.44 1.49
CA ILE A 63 -0.28 -0.21 2.24
C ILE A 63 -0.71 0.91 1.29
N ALA A 64 -0.01 1.06 0.16
CA ALA A 64 -0.33 2.02 -0.88
C ALA A 64 -1.72 1.77 -1.46
N ALA A 65 -2.05 0.52 -1.82
CA ALA A 65 -3.36 0.16 -2.35
C ALA A 65 -4.50 0.40 -1.34
N ALA A 66 -4.30 0.03 -0.07
CA ALA A 66 -5.25 0.29 1.01
C ALA A 66 -5.50 1.80 1.19
N THR A 67 -4.41 2.57 1.31
CA THR A 67 -4.46 4.03 1.47
C THR A 67 -5.15 4.69 0.27
N GLY A 68 -4.78 4.29 -0.94
CA GLY A 68 -5.38 4.84 -2.16
C GLY A 68 -6.84 4.43 -2.35
N GLN A 69 -7.28 3.29 -1.83
CA GLN A 69 -8.69 2.95 -1.78
C GLN A 69 -9.44 3.83 -0.77
N THR A 70 -8.91 3.99 0.44
CA THR A 70 -9.51 4.83 1.49
C THR A 70 -9.63 6.30 1.08
N LEU A 71 -8.64 6.82 0.35
CA LEU A 71 -8.62 8.21 -0.12
C LEU A 71 -9.17 8.40 -1.54
N GLU A 72 -9.76 7.35 -2.13
CA GLU A 72 -10.36 7.37 -3.48
C GLU A 72 -9.39 7.88 -4.57
N LEU A 73 -8.12 7.49 -4.47
CA LEU A 73 -7.08 7.93 -5.39
C LEU A 73 -7.12 7.16 -6.71
N SER A 74 -6.78 7.88 -7.78
CA SER A 74 -6.46 7.28 -9.10
C SER A 74 -5.34 6.24 -8.99
N ASN A 75 -5.30 5.27 -9.91
CA ASN A 75 -4.27 4.22 -9.92
C ASN A 75 -2.83 4.74 -9.87
N LEU A 76 -2.53 5.79 -10.64
CA LEU A 76 -1.18 6.37 -10.70
C LEU A 76 -0.78 7.07 -9.38
N LYS A 77 -1.72 7.76 -8.74
CA LYS A 77 -1.47 8.35 -7.41
C LYS A 77 -1.31 7.26 -6.35
N THR A 78 -2.13 6.21 -6.41
CA THR A 78 -2.06 5.07 -5.50
C THR A 78 -0.71 4.36 -5.57
N ILE A 79 -0.23 3.98 -6.77
CA ILE A 79 1.08 3.34 -6.89
C ILE A 79 2.23 4.29 -6.49
N GLY A 80 2.02 5.60 -6.65
CA GLY A 80 2.93 6.65 -6.19
C GLY A 80 3.24 6.59 -4.69
N LEU A 81 2.27 6.20 -3.87
CA LEU A 81 2.45 6.10 -2.42
C LEU A 81 3.47 5.02 -2.03
N ASN A 82 3.60 3.95 -2.82
CA ASN A 82 4.54 2.87 -2.53
C ASN A 82 5.99 3.37 -2.45
N TRP A 83 6.34 4.41 -3.21
CA TRP A 83 7.72 4.92 -3.29
C TRP A 83 8.25 5.51 -2.00
N VAL A 84 7.37 5.91 -1.09
CA VAL A 84 7.74 6.57 0.16
C VAL A 84 7.54 5.67 1.38
N VAL A 85 6.98 4.47 1.22
CA VAL A 85 6.75 3.57 2.35
C VAL A 85 8.08 3.08 2.91
N LEU A 86 8.29 3.35 4.20
CA LEU A 86 9.45 2.94 4.96
C LEU A 86 9.25 1.52 5.49
N ASN A 87 10.34 0.75 5.54
CA ASN A 87 10.38 -0.54 6.21
C ASN A 87 10.08 -0.35 7.71
N SER A 88 9.28 -1.27 8.26
CA SER A 88 8.81 -1.22 9.67
C SER A 88 7.90 -0.04 10.01
N SER A 89 7.50 0.78 9.03
CA SER A 89 6.50 1.82 9.28
C SER A 89 5.10 1.22 9.50
N PHE A 90 4.23 2.00 10.14
CA PHE A 90 2.81 1.68 10.23
C PHE A 90 1.93 2.79 9.65
N THR A 91 0.78 2.38 9.14
CA THR A 91 -0.28 3.27 8.65
C THR A 91 -1.53 2.95 9.44
N THR A 92 -2.12 3.97 10.06
CA THR A 92 -3.26 3.84 10.95
C THR A 92 -4.53 4.27 10.24
N PHE A 93 -5.54 3.40 10.27
CA PHE A 93 -6.88 3.70 9.81
C PHE A 93 -7.87 3.60 10.97
N TYR A 94 -8.78 4.56 11.07
CA TYR A 94 -10.00 4.37 11.85
C TYR A 94 -11.03 3.66 10.98
N TYR A 95 -11.79 2.76 11.58
CA TYR A 95 -12.86 2.05 10.92
C TYR A 95 -14.20 2.38 11.57
N ARG A 96 -15.25 2.55 10.75
CA ARG A 96 -16.64 2.73 11.18
C ARG A 96 -17.54 2.00 10.22
N GLU A 97 -18.24 0.97 10.70
CA GLU A 97 -19.16 0.14 9.90
C GLU A 97 -18.53 -0.36 8.59
N GLN A 98 -18.68 0.40 7.50
CA GLN A 98 -18.19 0.07 6.15
C GLN A 98 -17.16 1.06 5.61
N ALA A 99 -16.73 2.04 6.39
CA ALA A 99 -15.80 3.09 5.98
C ALA A 99 -14.48 3.01 6.76
N LEU A 100 -13.38 3.29 6.05
CA LEU A 100 -12.08 3.56 6.63
C LEU A 100 -11.78 5.05 6.52
N LEU A 101 -11.07 5.58 7.50
CA LEU A 101 -10.54 6.94 7.51
C LEU A 101 -9.05 6.86 7.81
N LEU A 102 -8.22 7.46 6.95
CA LEU A 102 -6.79 7.52 7.18
C LEU A 102 -6.49 8.47 8.35
N ALA A 103 -5.90 7.95 9.42
CA ALA A 103 -5.47 8.73 10.57
C ALA A 103 -4.01 9.15 10.45
N GLN A 104 -3.15 8.23 10.03
CA GLN A 104 -1.71 8.45 9.90
C GLN A 104 -1.14 7.54 8.82
N PHE A 105 -0.22 8.07 8.01
CA PHE A 105 0.42 7.33 6.94
C PHE A 105 1.93 7.27 7.18
N ASN A 106 2.51 6.06 7.02
CA ASN A 106 3.96 5.85 6.98
C ASN A 106 4.70 6.35 8.24
N ALA A 107 4.15 6.08 9.41
CA ALA A 107 4.71 6.46 10.70
C ALA A 107 5.87 5.55 11.09
N LEU A 108 6.96 6.12 11.59
CA LEU A 108 8.12 5.36 12.09
C LEU A 108 8.72 5.97 13.38
N PRO A 109 7.91 6.28 14.41
CA PRO A 109 8.41 6.96 15.61
C PRO A 109 9.38 6.11 16.44
N HIS A 110 9.39 4.78 16.25
CA HIS A 110 10.27 3.86 16.99
C HIS A 110 11.66 3.67 16.36
N ILE A 111 11.93 4.25 15.20
CA ILE A 111 13.26 4.24 14.56
C ILE A 111 13.72 5.67 14.34
N GLU A 112 14.42 6.23 15.32
CA GLU A 112 14.93 7.60 15.29
C GLU A 112 16.18 7.75 14.42
N ASP A 113 17.02 6.71 14.33
CA ASP A 113 18.24 6.73 13.53
C ASP A 113 17.90 6.69 12.03
N GLU A 114 18.11 7.81 11.34
CA GLU A 114 17.89 7.97 9.91
C GLU A 114 18.67 6.95 9.07
N ALA A 115 19.84 6.49 9.54
CA ALA A 115 20.63 5.49 8.82
C ALA A 115 19.92 4.11 8.75
N LEU A 116 18.99 3.84 9.68
CA LEU A 116 18.19 2.61 9.72
C LEU A 116 16.85 2.77 8.99
N GLN A 117 16.46 3.99 8.62
CA GLN A 117 15.23 4.25 7.87
C GLN A 117 15.44 3.87 6.39
N THR A 118 14.92 2.71 6.03
CA THR A 118 15.02 2.16 4.68
C THR A 118 13.64 2.08 4.02
N TYR A 119 13.61 2.04 2.69
CA TYR A 119 12.37 1.97 1.91
C TYR A 119 12.12 0.55 1.39
N VAL A 120 10.86 0.26 1.06
CA VAL A 120 10.43 -0.96 0.39
C VAL A 120 10.94 -1.02 -1.05
#